data_AF-A0A3D2ECC9-F1
#
_entry.id   AF-A0A3D2ECC9-F1
#
_cell.length_a   1.000
_cell.length_b   1.000
_cell.length_c   1.000
_cell.angle_alpha   90.00
_cell.angle_beta   90.00
_cell.angle_gamma   90.00
#
_symmetry.space_group_name_H-M   'P 1'
#
loop_
_entity.id
_entity.type
_entity.pdbx_description
1 polymer ?
#
loop_
_entity_poly.entity_id
_entity_poly.type
_entity_poly.pdbx_seq_one_letter_code
_entity_poly.pdbx_strand_id
1 'polypeptide(L)' 'MAHGSKFHRHQGSNGACSSPSRVFKGKGMPGHMGCVKVTVQNLEVVRVDAENNLLLVKGAVPGPKKALVTVKETVKANA' A
#
# COMPACT_ATOMS: atom_id res chain seq x y z
N MET A 1 -23.86 -9.65 -11.88
CA MET A 1 -24.66 -10.23 -10.77
C MET A 1 -26.00 -10.81 -11.23
N ALA A 2 -26.16 -11.14 -12.52
CA ALA A 2 -27.31 -11.88 -13.05
C ALA A 2 -26.85 -12.77 -14.22
N HIS A 3 -27.75 -13.61 -14.74
CA HIS A 3 -27.47 -14.80 -15.57
C HIS A 3 -26.56 -15.85 -14.90
N GLY A 4 -26.91 -16.25 -13.67
CA GLY A 4 -26.42 -17.50 -13.06
C GLY A 4 -24.96 -17.55 -12.60
N SER A 5 -24.19 -16.48 -12.76
CA SER A 5 -22.77 -16.45 -12.34
C SER A 5 -22.61 -16.54 -10.82
N LYS A 6 -21.66 -17.37 -10.36
CA LYS A 6 -21.21 -17.44 -8.96
C LYS A 6 -19.84 -16.79 -8.74
N PHE A 7 -19.24 -16.21 -9.79
CA PHE A 7 -17.84 -15.75 -9.82
C PHE A 7 -17.70 -14.21 -9.65
N HIS A 8 -18.47 -13.60 -8.74
CA HIS A 8 -18.51 -12.14 -8.60
C HIS A 8 -17.21 -11.51 -8.09
N ARG A 9 -16.44 -12.24 -7.28
CA ARG A 9 -15.18 -11.79 -6.67
C ARG A 9 -14.07 -12.86 -6.75
N HIS A 10 -14.27 -13.87 -7.60
CA HIS A 10 -13.33 -14.98 -7.71
C HIS A 10 -12.20 -14.64 -8.69
N GLN A 11 -11.05 -15.28 -8.51
CA GLN A 11 -9.84 -14.99 -9.26
C GLN A 11 -9.87 -15.47 -10.72
N GLY A 12 -10.64 -16.51 -11.02
CA GLY A 12 -10.69 -17.12 -12.35
C GLY A 12 -9.47 -18.02 -12.60
N SER A 13 -9.01 -18.09 -13.85
CA SER A 13 -7.90 -18.98 -14.23
C SER A 13 -6.54 -18.49 -13.69
N ASN A 14 -5.73 -19.42 -13.19
CA ASN A 14 -4.43 -19.15 -12.58
C ASN A 14 -3.23 -19.42 -13.51
N GLY A 15 -3.44 -20.07 -14.66
CA GLY A 15 -2.38 -20.42 -15.59
C GLY A 15 -2.88 -21.18 -16.83
N ALA A 16 -2.00 -21.39 -17.80
CA ALA A 16 -2.30 -22.18 -18.99
C ALA A 16 -2.01 -23.68 -18.76
N CYS A 17 -2.73 -24.54 -19.50
CA CYS A 17 -2.67 -25.99 -19.36
C CYS A 17 -1.40 -26.62 -19.98
N SER A 18 -1.21 -26.54 -21.30
CA SER A 18 -0.19 -27.35 -22.00
C SER A 18 1.24 -26.78 -21.97
N SER A 19 1.38 -25.46 -21.97
CA SER A 19 2.65 -24.78 -21.71
C SER A 19 2.31 -23.39 -21.16
N PRO A 20 2.85 -22.99 -20.00
CA PRO A 20 3.92 -23.59 -19.20
C PRO A 20 3.48 -24.64 -18.15
N SER A 21 2.20 -25.07 -18.13
CA SER A 21 1.64 -26.08 -17.20
C SER A 21 1.86 -25.80 -15.71
N ARG A 22 2.07 -24.53 -15.34
CA ARG A 22 2.30 -24.12 -13.96
C ARG A 22 1.81 -22.70 -13.74
N VAL A 23 1.59 -22.35 -12.47
CA VAL A 23 1.36 -20.96 -12.06
C VAL A 23 2.71 -20.25 -11.92
N PHE A 24 2.82 -19.04 -12.44
CA PHE A 24 4.02 -18.23 -12.30
C PHE A 24 4.18 -17.70 -10.87
N LYS A 25 5.43 -17.63 -10.39
CA LYS A 25 5.74 -17.00 -9.09
C LYS A 25 5.37 -15.53 -9.13
N GLY A 26 4.85 -15.01 -8.01
CA GLY A 26 4.37 -13.62 -7.94
C GLY A 26 2.99 -13.38 -8.57
N LYS A 27 2.30 -14.44 -9.04
CA LYS A 27 0.89 -14.33 -9.43
C LYS A 27 0.10 -13.81 -8.23
N GLY A 28 -0.60 -12.68 -8.41
CA GLY A 28 -1.44 -12.11 -7.35
C GLY A 28 -2.54 -13.10 -6.97
N MET A 29 -2.54 -13.56 -5.73
CA MET A 29 -3.52 -14.48 -5.14
C MET A 29 -4.03 -13.86 -3.83
N PRO A 30 -5.22 -14.25 -3.33
CA PRO A 30 -5.69 -13.77 -2.04
C PRO A 30 -4.70 -14.12 -0.93
N GLY A 31 -4.54 -13.20 0.01
CA GLY A 31 -3.61 -13.32 1.12
C GLY A 31 -3.78 -12.19 2.12
N HIS A 32 -2.89 -12.16 3.12
CA HIS A 32 -2.90 -11.11 4.13
C HIS A 32 -2.59 -9.74 3.50
N MET A 33 -3.49 -8.77 3.66
CA MET A 33 -3.33 -7.40 3.19
C MET A 33 -3.10 -6.46 4.38
N GLY A 34 -2.16 -5.52 4.24
CA GLY A 34 -1.82 -4.56 5.29
C GLY A 34 -0.79 -5.12 6.28
N CYS A 35 -0.61 -4.43 7.42
CA CYS A 35 0.48 -4.68 8.38
C CYS A 35 1.88 -4.73 7.71
N VAL A 36 2.06 -3.91 6.67
CA VAL A 36 3.31 -3.80 5.94
C VAL A 36 3.94 -2.44 6.18
N LYS A 37 5.26 -2.38 6.17
CA LYS A 37 6.01 -1.12 6.26
C LYS A 37 5.87 -0.37 4.93
N VAL A 38 5.27 0.83 4.98
CA VAL A 38 5.06 1.69 3.81
C VAL A 38 5.73 3.03 4.05
N THR A 39 6.32 3.61 3.00
CA THR A 39 6.90 4.95 3.01
C THR A 39 6.13 5.83 2.04
N VAL A 40 5.55 6.92 2.54
CA VAL A 40 5.01 8.00 1.70
C VAL A 40 6.09 9.06 1.56
N GLN A 41 6.47 9.37 0.32
CA GLN A 41 7.58 10.26 0.01
C GLN A 41 7.06 11.66 -0.36
N ASN A 42 7.93 12.68 -0.26
CA ASN A 42 7.65 14.06 -0.66
C ASN A 42 6.42 14.68 0.01
N LEU A 43 6.23 14.40 1.30
CA LEU A 43 5.25 15.10 2.12
C LEU A 43 5.82 16.45 2.58
N GLU A 44 5.00 17.49 2.46
CA GLU A 44 5.35 18.85 2.85
C GLU A 44 5.13 19.04 4.36
N VAL A 45 6.13 19.59 5.06
CA VAL A 45 5.99 20.03 6.46
C VAL A 45 5.46 21.46 6.44
N VAL A 46 4.21 21.64 6.84
CA VAL A 46 3.50 22.93 6.79
C VAL A 46 3.88 23.80 7.97
N ARG A 47 4.07 23.20 9.15
CA ARG A 47 4.42 23.91 10.38
C ARG A 47 5.14 22.99 11.35
N VAL A 48 6.10 23.56 12.05
CA VAL A 48 6.76 22.95 13.21
C VAL A 48 6.37 23.76 14.44
N ASP A 49 5.79 23.09 15.43
CA ASP A 49 5.47 23.68 16.73
C ASP A 49 6.41 23.05 17.77
N ALA A 50 7.49 23.76 18.07
CA ALA A 50 8.52 23.30 18.99
C ALA A 50 8.06 23.34 20.46
N GLU A 51 7.12 24.22 20.81
CA GLU A 51 6.60 24.32 22.19
C GLU A 51 5.80 23.09 22.56
N ASN A 52 4.96 22.62 21.63
CA ASN A 52 4.13 21.43 21.83
C ASN A 52 4.78 20.14 21.31
N ASN A 53 5.99 20.20 20.74
CA ASN A 53 6.67 19.10 20.06
C ASN A 53 5.83 18.43 18.96
N LEU A 54 5.18 19.24 18.12
CA LEU A 54 4.30 18.79 17.04
C LEU A 54 4.84 19.14 15.65
N LEU A 55 4.61 18.23 14.71
CA LEU A 55 4.87 18.41 13.28
C LEU A 55 3.56 18.33 12.49
N LEU A 56 3.24 19.38 11.74
CA LEU A 56 2.08 19.42 10.86
C LEU A 56 2.54 19.05 9.45
N VAL A 57 2.10 17.88 8.99
CA VAL A 57 2.44 17.33 7.68
C VAL A 57 1.21 17.40 6.77
N LYS A 58 1.39 17.91 5.55
CA LYS A 58 0.34 17.95 4.53
C LYS A 58 0.25 16.60 3.84
N GLY A 59 -0.88 15.92 4.02
CA GLY A 59 -1.18 14.64 3.39
C GLY A 59 -1.46 13.52 4.40
N ALA A 60 -1.46 12.28 3.92
CA ALA A 60 -1.76 11.11 4.73
C ALA A 60 -0.47 10.38 5.17
N VAL A 61 -0.42 10.01 6.45
CA VAL A 61 0.65 9.19 7.05
C VAL A 61 0.14 7.75 7.18
N PRO A 62 0.95 6.74 6.84
CA PRO A 62 0.51 5.35 6.92
C PRO A 62 0.34 4.87 8.36
N GLY A 63 -0.68 4.05 8.58
CA GLY A 63 -0.98 3.44 9.87
C GLY A 63 -2.09 4.13 10.66
N PRO A 64 -2.53 3.51 11.76
CA PRO A 64 -3.57 4.08 12.61
C PRO A 64 -3.05 5.26 13.45
N LYS A 65 -3.97 6.04 14.03
CA LYS A 65 -3.63 7.11 14.98
C LYS A 65 -2.80 6.55 16.14
N LYS A 66 -1.82 7.33 16.61
CA LYS A 66 -0.87 6.96 17.69
C LYS A 66 0.07 5.80 17.37
N ALA A 67 0.16 5.35 16.11
CA ALA A 67 1.20 4.42 15.69
C ALA A 67 2.58 5.09 15.68
N LEU A 68 3.62 4.28 15.85
CA LEU A 68 4.99 4.73 15.68
C LEU A 68 5.25 5.04 14.20
N VAL A 69 5.81 6.21 13.93
CA VAL A 69 6.21 6.66 12.60
C VAL A 69 7.68 7.06 12.61
N THR A 70 8.36 6.86 11.48
CA THR A 70 9.74 7.30 11.30
C THR A 70 9.77 8.38 10.24
N VAL A 71 10.16 9.59 10.62
CA VAL A 71 10.36 10.71 9.70
C VAL A 71 11.82 10.72 9.26
N LYS A 72 12.05 10.91 7.96
CA LYS A 72 13.38 11.00 7.35
C LYS A 72 13.40 12.12 6.34
N GLU A 73 14.57 12.70 6.12
CA GLU A 73 14.78 13.60 4.98
C GLU A 73 14.50 12.87 3.67
N THR A 74 13.90 13.59 2.71
CA THR A 74 13.56 12.98 1.42
C THR A 74 14.83 12.72 0.61
N VAL A 75 14.89 11.55 -0.01
CA VAL A 75 15.96 11.22 -0.98
C VAL A 75 15.64 11.74 -2.38
N LYS A 76 14.41 12.23 -2.61
CA LYS A 76 13.97 12.79 -3.88
C LYS A 76 13.72 14.28 -3.69
N ALA A 77 14.61 15.10 -4.24
CA ALA A 77 14.31 16.51 -4.42
C ALA A 77 13.25 16.64 -5.52
N ASN A 78 12.18 17.39 -5.25
CA ASN A 78 11.36 17.91 -6.34
C ASN A 78 12.19 19.00 -7.03
N ALA A 79 12.34 18.91 -8.35
CA ALA A 79 12.81 20.03 -9.15
C ALA A 79 11.79 21.17 -9.12
#